data_AF-A0A7C3XTL7-F1
#
_entry.id   AF-A0A7C3XTL7-F1
#
_cell.length_a   1.000
_cell.length_b   1.000
_cell.length_c   1.000
_cell.angle_alpha   90.00
_cell.angle_beta   90.00
_cell.angle_gamma   90.00
#
_symmetry.space_group_name_H-M   'P 1'
#
loop_
_entity.id
_entity.type
_entity.pdbx_description
1 polymer ?
#
loop_
_entity_poly.entity_id
_entity_poly.type
_entity_poly.pdbx_seq_one_letter_code
_entity_poly.pdbx_strand_id
1 'polypeptide(L)'
;MNIRIFPYYGRDLDKSQVEMVERKGIGHPDTLADLIAETFSNKYSYFCLKKFGVIPNHWADKVTLVGGKTKITFGKVKLLQPIKIFQFGRMTPDIGREI
;
A
#
# COMPACT_ATOMS: atom_id res chain seq x y z
N MET A 1 -23.21 14.18 -14.53
CA MET A 1 -21.96 13.48 -14.87
C MET A 1 -21.45 14.05 -16.19
N ASN A 2 -20.25 14.63 -16.20
CA ASN A 2 -19.70 15.29 -17.40
C ASN A 2 -18.68 14.38 -18.07
N ILE A 3 -19.15 13.44 -18.89
CA ILE A 3 -18.26 12.60 -19.69
C ILE A 3 -17.92 13.36 -20.97
N ARG A 4 -16.64 13.44 -21.28
CA ARG A 4 -16.14 13.98 -22.55
C ARG A 4 -15.21 12.94 -23.18
N ILE A 5 -15.42 12.68 -24.46
CA ILE A 5 -14.60 11.76 -25.24
C ILE A 5 -13.81 12.63 -26.21
N PHE A 6 -12.49 12.46 -26.23
CA PHE A 6 -11.60 13.11 -27.17
C PHE A 6 -10.69 12.06 -27.81
N PRO A 7 -10.35 12.22 -29.10
CA PRO A 7 -9.28 11.42 -29.70
C PRO A 7 -7.94 11.66 -28.95
N TYR A 8 -7.16 10.59 -28.81
CA TYR A 8 -5.83 10.66 -28.22
C TYR A 8 -4.82 11.14 -29.26
N TYR A 9 -4.18 12.29 -29.01
CA TYR A 9 -3.16 12.88 -29.88
C TYR A 9 -1.73 12.70 -29.34
N GLY A 10 -1.55 11.91 -28.29
CA GLY A 10 -0.22 11.64 -27.72
C GLY A 10 0.60 10.67 -28.57
N ARG A 11 1.81 10.36 -28.10
CA ARG A 11 2.69 9.40 -28.77
C ARG A 11 2.08 7.99 -28.73
N ASP A 12 2.07 7.34 -29.88
CA ASP A 12 1.78 5.91 -29.99
C ASP A 12 2.95 5.12 -29.38
N LEU A 13 2.72 4.48 -28.23
CA LEU A 13 3.75 3.75 -27.49
C LEU A 13 4.32 2.61 -28.33
N ASP A 14 3.48 1.90 -29.09
CA ASP A 14 3.88 0.79 -29.97
C ASP A 14 4.81 1.23 -31.11
N LYS A 15 4.83 2.54 -31.43
CA LYS A 15 5.71 3.13 -32.45
C LYS A 15 6.96 3.79 -31.85
N SER A 16 7.16 3.72 -30.55
CA SER A 16 8.33 4.30 -29.90
C SER A 16 9.58 3.50 -30.24
N GLN A 17 10.69 4.18 -30.54
CA GLN A 17 11.98 3.51 -30.80
C GLN A 17 12.52 2.77 -29.56
N VAL A 18 12.16 3.24 -28.36
CA VAL A 18 12.57 2.67 -27.08
C VAL A 18 11.40 2.77 -26.11
N GLU A 19 11.15 1.68 -25.37
CA GLU A 19 10.19 1.59 -24.28
C GLU A 19 10.82 0.86 -23.09
N MET A 20 10.57 1.33 -21.87
CA MET A 20 11.01 0.68 -20.64
C MET A 20 9.85 0.57 -19.67
N VAL A 21 9.65 -0.63 -19.14
CA VAL A 21 8.58 -0.94 -18.18
C VAL A 21 9.21 -1.63 -16.96
N GLU A 22 8.83 -1.20 -15.77
CA GLU A 22 9.21 -1.83 -14.52
C GLU A 22 7.97 -2.32 -13.77
N ARG A 23 8.06 -3.54 -13.22
CA ARG A 23 7.08 -4.05 -12.27
C ARG A 23 7.79 -4.58 -11.03
N LYS A 24 7.44 -4.02 -9.88
CA LYS A 24 7.87 -4.53 -8.58
C LYS A 24 7.00 -5.74 -8.19
N GLY A 25 7.67 -6.85 -7.88
CA GLY A 25 7.00 -8.10 -7.48
C GLY A 25 6.42 -8.02 -6.06
N ILE A 26 5.59 -8.99 -5.68
CA ILE A 26 4.90 -8.99 -4.37
C ILE A 26 5.84 -8.96 -3.16
N GLY A 27 7.06 -9.49 -3.29
CA GLY A 27 8.08 -9.46 -2.24
C GLY A 27 8.95 -8.21 -2.22
N HIS A 28 8.78 -7.29 -3.17
CA HIS A 28 9.52 -6.03 -3.19
C HIS A 28 9.09 -5.17 -1.99
N PRO A 29 10.03 -4.56 -1.23
CA PRO A 29 9.70 -3.76 -0.05
C PRO A 29 8.63 -2.69 -0.30
N ASP A 30 8.72 -1.96 -1.42
CA ASP A 30 7.70 -0.95 -1.77
C ASP A 30 6.32 -1.56 -2.01
N THR A 31 6.23 -2.66 -2.77
CA THR A 31 4.95 -3.36 -2.99
C THR A 31 4.39 -3.91 -1.68
N LEU A 32 5.25 -4.38 -0.76
CA LEU A 32 4.83 -4.77 0.58
C LEU A 32 4.30 -3.56 1.37
N ALA A 33 4.91 -2.38 1.27
CA ALA A 33 4.43 -1.15 1.90
C ALA A 33 3.02 -0.79 1.44
N ASP A 34 2.81 -0.79 0.12
CA ASP A 34 1.51 -0.51 -0.51
C ASP A 34 0.45 -1.53 -0.04
N LEU A 35 0.80 -2.82 -0.05
CA LEU A 35 -0.11 -3.88 0.40
C LEU A 35 -0.46 -3.77 1.87
N ILE A 36 0.48 -3.39 2.74
CA ILE A 36 0.23 -3.18 4.17
C ILE A 36 -0.74 -2.00 4.37
N ALA A 37 -0.48 -0.87 3.72
CA ALA A 37 -1.33 0.31 3.79
C ALA A 37 -2.76 0.01 3.34
N GLU A 38 -2.91 -0.64 2.18
CA GLU A 38 -4.21 -1.00 1.60
C GLU A 38 -4.95 -2.04 2.46
N THR A 39 -4.24 -3.05 2.94
CA THR A 39 -4.82 -4.08 3.83
C THR A 39 -5.30 -3.47 5.14
N PHE A 40 -4.54 -2.53 5.70
CA PHE A 40 -4.94 -1.79 6.90
C PHE A 40 -6.21 -0.98 6.62
N SER A 41 -6.20 -0.15 5.57
CA SER A 41 -7.32 0.71 5.18
C SER A 41 -8.61 -0.09 4.98
N ASN A 42 -8.54 -1.19 4.25
CA ASN A 42 -9.68 -2.08 4.02
C ASN A 42 -10.21 -2.68 5.33
N LYS A 43 -9.32 -3.26 6.15
CA LYS A 43 -9.74 -3.89 7.41
C LYS A 43 -10.34 -2.89 8.40
N TYR A 44 -9.74 -1.71 8.51
CA TYR A 44 -10.26 -0.62 9.35
C TYR A 44 -11.63 -0.15 8.85
N SER A 45 -11.78 0.05 7.54
CA SER A 45 -13.06 0.41 6.92
C SER A 45 -14.15 -0.62 7.21
N TYR A 46 -13.87 -1.92 7.02
CA TYR A 46 -14.82 -2.98 7.33
C TYR A 46 -15.16 -3.05 8.82
N PHE A 47 -14.17 -2.88 9.69
CA PHE A 47 -14.39 -2.83 11.13
C PHE A 47 -15.33 -1.67 11.49
N CYS A 48 -15.04 -0.47 11.00
CA CYS A 48 -15.84 0.72 11.29
C CYS A 48 -17.26 0.61 10.72
N LEU A 49 -17.41 0.11 9.50
CA LEU A 49 -18.72 -0.09 8.91
C LEU A 49 -19.56 -1.08 9.73
N LYS A 50 -18.96 -2.18 10.20
CA LYS A 50 -19.64 -3.16 11.05
C LYS A 50 -20.00 -2.62 12.43
N LYS A 51 -19.12 -1.83 13.04
CA LYS A 51 -19.29 -1.34 14.42
C LYS A 51 -20.13 -0.08 14.50
N PHE A 52 -19.89 0.88 13.62
CA PHE A 52 -20.45 2.23 13.67
C PHE A 52 -21.46 2.54 12.54
N GLY A 53 -21.63 1.63 11.58
CA GLY A 53 -22.51 1.84 10.43
C GLY A 53 -21.98 2.87 9.40
N VAL A 54 -20.78 3.40 9.63
CA VAL A 54 -20.13 4.39 8.76
C VAL A 54 -18.63 4.14 8.72
N ILE A 55 -17.99 4.53 7.61
CA ILE A 55 -16.53 4.57 7.49
C ILE A 55 -16.10 6.00 7.82
N PRO A 56 -15.46 6.25 8.97
CA PRO A 56 -15.01 7.58 9.35
C PRO A 56 -13.80 8.00 8.50
N ASN A 57 -13.47 9.29 8.54
CA ASN A 57 -12.27 9.78 7.84
C ASN A 57 -11.02 9.11 8.42
N HIS A 58 -10.24 8.49 7.56
CA HIS A 58 -8.94 7.95 7.91
C HIS A 58 -8.03 7.90 6.67
N TRP A 59 -6.73 7.88 6.91
CA TRP A 59 -5.72 7.54 5.92
C TRP A 59 -4.54 6.86 6.61
N ALA A 60 -4.02 5.82 5.98
CA ALA A 60 -2.92 4.99 6.49
C ALA A 60 -1.96 4.61 5.36
N ASP A 61 -1.70 5.55 4.45
CA ASP A 61 -0.91 5.39 3.23
C ASP A 61 0.59 5.65 3.42
N LYS A 62 1.06 5.81 4.66
CA LYS A 62 2.48 6.02 4.97
C LYS A 62 3.03 4.83 5.74
N VAL A 63 3.70 3.92 5.03
CA VAL A 63 4.32 2.73 5.62
C VAL A 63 5.82 2.77 5.39
N THR A 64 6.59 2.51 6.45
CA THR A 64 8.05 2.40 6.37
C THR A 64 8.48 0.99 6.73
N LEU A 65 9.13 0.30 5.79
CA LEU A 65 9.80 -0.97 6.01
C LEU A 65 11.30 -0.71 6.25
N VAL A 66 11.75 -0.90 7.48
CA VAL A 66 13.16 -0.83 7.84
C VAL A 66 13.76 -2.22 7.70
N GLY A 67 14.76 -2.34 6.82
CA GLY A 67 15.45 -3.59 6.51
C GLY A 67 15.97 -4.31 7.76
N GLY A 68 15.77 -5.63 7.78
CA GLY A 68 16.38 -6.51 8.76
C GLY A 68 17.80 -6.94 8.35
N LYS A 69 18.34 -7.92 9.07
CA LYS A 69 19.62 -8.54 8.76
C LYS A 69 19.46 -10.05 8.85
N THR A 70 19.95 -10.78 7.85
CA THR A 70 19.91 -12.23 7.80
C THR A 70 21.31 -12.80 7.56
N LYS A 71 21.55 -14.03 8.03
CA LYS A 71 22.65 -14.90 7.59
C LYS A 71 22.02 -16.02 6.79
N ILE A 72 22.38 -16.11 5.51
CA ILE A 72 21.84 -17.08 4.57
C ILE A 72 22.93 -18.09 4.22
N THR A 73 22.60 -19.37 4.29
CA THR A 73 23.40 -20.49 3.76
C THR A 73 22.47 -21.44 3.02
N PHE A 74 23.00 -22.37 2.22
CA PHE A 74 22.16 -23.34 1.51
C PHE A 74 21.20 -24.06 2.46
N GLY A 75 19.90 -23.99 2.16
CA GLY A 75 18.83 -24.61 2.95
C GLY A 75 18.57 -24.01 4.34
N LYS A 76 19.25 -22.92 4.75
CA LYS A 76 19.08 -22.32 6.09
C LYS A 76 19.11 -20.80 6.03
N VAL A 77 18.15 -20.18 6.72
CA VAL A 77 18.11 -18.73 6.95
C VAL A 77 18.09 -18.49 8.44
N LYS A 78 19.02 -17.67 8.94
CA LYS A 78 19.00 -17.16 10.32
C LYS A 78 18.72 -15.68 10.28
N LEU A 79 17.59 -15.26 10.84
CA LEU A 79 17.27 -13.84 11.05
C LEU A 79 18.13 -13.31 12.21
N LEU A 80 19.03 -12.39 11.92
CA LEU A 80 19.90 -11.75 12.91
C LEU A 80 19.27 -10.48 13.48
N GLN A 81 18.52 -9.76 12.66
CA GLN A 81 17.74 -8.59 13.04
C GLN A 81 16.41 -8.63 12.26
N PRO A 82 15.26 -8.48 12.94
CA PRO A 82 13.97 -8.50 12.27
C PRO A 82 13.78 -7.25 11.39
N ILE A 83 12.96 -7.40 10.35
CA ILE A 83 12.39 -6.27 9.62
C ILE A 83 11.47 -5.52 10.59
N LYS A 84 11.57 -4.19 10.61
CA LYS A 84 10.64 -3.35 11.38
C LYS A 84 9.70 -2.64 10.42
N ILE A 85 8.43 -2.57 10.80
CA ILE A 85 7.38 -1.94 10.01
C ILE A 85 6.77 -0.83 10.86
N PHE A 86 6.71 0.37 10.31
CA PHE A 86 6.03 1.50 10.93
C PHE A 86 4.85 1.91 10.04
N GLN A 87 3.65 1.89 10.61
CA GLN A 87 2.43 2.33 9.97
C GLN A 87 2.08 3.72 10.51
N PHE A 88 2.05 4.70 9.62
CA PHE A 88 1.66 6.08 9.92
C PHE A 88 0.34 6.41 9.24
N GLY A 89 -0.43 7.29 9.86
CA GLY A 89 -1.77 7.61 9.41
C GLY A 89 -2.45 8.64 10.29
N ARG A 90 -3.67 9.01 9.91
CA ARG A 90 -4.64 9.61 10.81
C ARG A 90 -5.90 8.78 10.83
N MET A 91 -6.46 8.65 12.03
CA MET A 91 -7.73 8.00 12.29
C MET A 91 -8.65 9.05 12.92
N THR A 92 -9.94 8.92 12.68
CA THR A 92 -10.93 9.67 13.47
C THR A 92 -10.85 9.19 14.92
N PRO A 93 -10.68 10.12 15.89
CA PRO A 93 -10.38 9.79 17.28
C PRO A 93 -11.60 9.75 18.22
N ASP A 94 -12.82 9.94 17.70
CA ASP A 94 -14.07 9.70 18.41
C ASP A 94 -15.22 9.58 17.38
N ILE A 95 -16.10 8.59 17.54
CA ILE A 95 -17.37 8.51 16.81
C ILE A 95 -18.53 8.40 17.81
N GLY A 96 -19.25 9.51 18.01
CA GLY A 96 -20.49 9.52 18.80
C GLY A 96 -20.31 9.26 20.30
N ARG A 97 -19.12 9.50 20.86
CA ARG A 97 -18.61 9.15 22.20
C ARG A 97 -18.14 7.71 22.37
N GLU A 98 -18.04 6.95 21.28
CA GLU A 98 -17.31 5.69 21.26
C GLU A 98 -16.07 5.80 20.36
N ILE A 99 -14.90 5.71 21.01
CA ILE A 99 -13.52 5.59 20.50
C ILE A 99 -13.04 6.63 19.51
#